data_AF-A0A0F6W8Y7-F1
#
_entry.id   AF-A0A0F6W8Y7-F1
#
_cell.length_a   1.000
_cell.length_b   1.000
_cell.length_c   1.000
_cell.angle_alpha   90.00
_cell.angle_beta   90.00
_cell.angle_gamma   90.00
#
_symmetry.space_group_name_H-M   'P 1'
#
loop_
_entity.id
_entity.type
_entity.pdbx_description
1 polymer ?
#
loop_
_entity_poly.entity_id
_entity_poly.type
_entity_poly.pdbx_seq_one_letter_code
_entity_poly.pdbx_strand_id
1 'polypeptide(L)'
;MLALALGSSAGTPSHAIADEWTRVFVNGQLVPVRFNDGDSFRVQGGPLAGSQCRLGGFNTLESFGPAHQWGDWHPYELFVIAKQALANGRRGTWHCTTDGNRDGYGRLLMDCPDLAMSHISQGLAMAYMVDDSPTRPEYIRAQREAIENRRGMWAHGVPDYVMTSVHSADEDPSREHHYNRLISTHDGHSESMQHNDTYAECAWVCNDEIRADERAVEASARRVREDATLAPLAADVPNYQLLEMVRRYARLGELPEYTPSALAEPLRARLASERTSGQLGQTRTERGSCMIAVPFGRWYGRERATCLRGHGTAPDGTRWSHASH
;
A
#
# COMPACT_ATOMS: atom_id res chain seq x y z
N MET A 1 -24.53 -51.80 48.27
CA MET A 1 -24.95 -50.48 47.74
C MET A 1 -23.76 -49.88 47.03
N LEU A 2 -23.76 -49.94 45.69
CA LEU A 2 -22.67 -49.47 44.84
C LEU A 2 -23.15 -48.17 44.17
N ALA A 3 -22.46 -47.06 44.42
CA ALA A 3 -22.77 -45.75 43.87
C ALA A 3 -22.14 -45.61 42.47
N LEU A 4 -22.94 -45.34 41.44
CA LEU A 4 -22.47 -44.89 40.13
C LEU A 4 -22.61 -43.36 40.06
N ALA A 5 -21.48 -42.66 40.03
CA ALA A 5 -21.41 -41.25 39.66
C ALA A 5 -21.14 -41.18 38.15
N LEU A 6 -22.14 -40.74 37.36
CA LEU A 6 -21.97 -40.41 35.95
C LEU A 6 -21.31 -39.03 35.85
N GLY A 7 -20.01 -39.01 35.56
CA GLY A 7 -19.29 -37.81 35.20
C GLY A 7 -19.66 -37.38 33.77
N SER A 8 -20.48 -36.34 33.65
CA SER A 8 -20.69 -35.65 32.37
C SER A 8 -19.48 -34.77 32.09
N SER A 9 -18.56 -35.24 31.25
CA SER A 9 -17.54 -34.41 30.62
C SER A 9 -18.21 -33.53 29.56
N ALA A 10 -18.54 -32.30 29.96
CA ALA A 10 -18.86 -31.22 29.02
C ALA A 10 -17.59 -30.93 28.20
N GLY A 11 -17.52 -31.49 27.00
CA GLY A 11 -16.51 -31.11 26.02
C GLY A 11 -16.67 -29.64 25.66
N THR A 12 -15.72 -28.81 26.04
CA THR A 12 -15.56 -27.46 25.47
C THR A 12 -15.48 -27.58 23.95
N PRO A 13 -16.31 -26.87 23.18
CA PRO A 13 -16.18 -26.85 21.73
C PRO A 13 -14.82 -26.23 21.40
N SER A 14 -13.93 -27.05 20.83
CA SER A 14 -12.77 -26.55 20.12
C SER A 14 -13.29 -25.64 19.01
N HIS A 15 -13.05 -24.33 19.10
CA HIS A 15 -13.13 -23.44 17.95
C HIS A 15 -11.98 -23.78 17.01
N ALA A 16 -12.09 -24.91 16.31
CA ALA A 16 -11.46 -25.07 15.02
C ALA A 16 -12.14 -24.04 14.11
N ILE A 17 -11.44 -22.93 13.83
CA ILE A 17 -11.79 -22.09 12.69
C ILE A 17 -11.67 -23.02 11.50
N ALA A 18 -12.82 -23.46 10.95
CA ALA A 18 -12.84 -24.26 9.74
C ALA A 18 -11.99 -23.54 8.68
N ASP A 19 -11.19 -24.29 7.92
CA ASP A 19 -10.47 -23.74 6.77
C ASP A 19 -11.51 -23.16 5.80
N GLU A 20 -11.82 -21.87 5.94
CA GLU A 20 -12.75 -21.16 5.07
C GLU A 20 -12.07 -21.01 3.72
N TRP A 21 -12.36 -21.94 2.81
CA TRP A 21 -11.93 -21.83 1.43
C TRP A 21 -12.77 -20.77 0.75
N THR A 22 -12.09 -19.83 0.08
CA THR A 22 -12.75 -18.78 -0.69
C THR A 22 -12.98 -19.25 -2.12
N ARG A 23 -14.11 -18.85 -2.69
CA ARG A 23 -14.45 -19.10 -4.09
C ARG A 23 -13.70 -18.10 -4.98
N VAL A 24 -12.67 -18.58 -5.67
CA VAL A 24 -11.93 -17.76 -6.64
C VAL A 24 -11.93 -18.44 -8.00
N PHE A 25 -12.34 -17.73 -9.04
CA PHE A 25 -12.21 -18.18 -10.41
C PHE A 25 -10.85 -17.76 -10.94
N VAL A 26 -10.00 -18.71 -11.32
CA VAL A 26 -8.70 -18.45 -11.95
C VAL A 26 -8.79 -18.89 -13.40
N ASN A 27 -8.59 -17.95 -14.35
CA ASN A 27 -8.73 -18.21 -15.79
C ASN A 27 -10.08 -18.90 -16.12
N GLY A 28 -11.16 -18.49 -15.43
CA GLY A 28 -12.51 -19.03 -15.59
C GLY A 28 -12.79 -20.34 -14.84
N GLN A 29 -11.81 -20.97 -14.19
CA GLN A 29 -11.99 -22.20 -13.42
C GLN A 29 -12.11 -21.91 -11.93
N LEU A 30 -13.09 -22.51 -11.26
CA LEU A 30 -13.21 -22.38 -9.81
C LEU A 30 -12.07 -23.11 -9.11
N VAL A 31 -11.31 -22.39 -8.30
CA VAL A 31 -10.14 -22.87 -7.56
C VAL A 31 -10.32 -22.54 -6.07
N PRO A 32 -10.18 -23.53 -5.16
CA PRO A 32 -10.20 -23.26 -3.74
C PRO A 32 -8.89 -22.59 -3.32
N VAL A 33 -9.01 -21.47 -2.60
CA VAL A 33 -7.86 -20.72 -2.09
C VAL A 33 -8.01 -20.44 -0.61
N ARG A 34 -6.87 -20.18 0.05
CA ARG A 34 -6.81 -19.71 1.44
C ARG A 34 -6.05 -18.38 1.50
N PHE A 35 -6.75 -17.31 1.86
CA PHE A 35 -6.12 -16.00 2.07
C PHE A 35 -5.25 -15.99 3.33
N ASN A 36 -4.00 -15.57 3.16
CA ASN A 36 -3.04 -15.35 4.23
C ASN A 36 -2.96 -13.88 4.65
N ASP A 37 -3.19 -12.97 3.71
CA ASP A 37 -3.38 -11.53 3.94
C ASP A 37 -4.42 -10.99 2.95
N GLY A 38 -4.71 -9.69 2.94
CA GLY A 38 -5.68 -9.07 2.02
C GLY A 38 -5.23 -9.07 0.55
N ASP A 39 -3.93 -9.07 0.27
CA ASP A 39 -3.37 -9.04 -1.09
C ASP A 39 -2.61 -10.33 -1.50
N SER A 40 -2.83 -11.42 -0.75
CA SER A 40 -2.10 -12.68 -0.94
C SER A 40 -2.95 -13.88 -0.52
N PHE A 41 -2.92 -14.96 -1.32
CA PHE A 41 -3.50 -16.24 -0.96
C PHE A 41 -2.64 -17.43 -1.39
N ARG A 42 -2.97 -18.62 -0.88
CA ARG A 42 -2.42 -19.90 -1.33
C ARG A 42 -3.48 -20.73 -2.02
N VAL A 43 -3.16 -21.25 -3.20
CA VAL A 43 -4.02 -22.18 -3.94
C VAL A 43 -4.01 -23.55 -3.26
N GLN A 44 -5.19 -24.11 -2.99
CA GLN A 44 -5.34 -25.38 -2.26
C GLN A 44 -5.61 -26.58 -3.17
N GLY A 45 -6.01 -26.37 -4.43
CA GLY A 45 -6.39 -27.45 -5.33
C GLY A 45 -6.17 -27.13 -6.80
N GLY A 46 -6.31 -28.15 -7.65
CA GLY A 46 -6.11 -28.05 -9.09
C GLY A 46 -4.63 -27.96 -9.50
N PRO A 47 -4.36 -27.63 -10.78
CA PRO A 47 -2.99 -27.62 -11.34
C PRO A 47 -2.02 -26.64 -10.67
N LEU A 48 -2.55 -25.64 -9.97
CA LEU A 48 -1.77 -24.60 -9.28
C LEU A 48 -1.63 -24.86 -7.77
N ALA A 49 -2.08 -26.01 -7.26
CA ALA A 49 -2.07 -26.35 -5.84
C ALA A 49 -0.70 -26.14 -5.19
N GLY A 50 -0.71 -25.58 -3.98
CA GLY A 50 0.50 -25.22 -3.22
C GLY A 50 1.13 -23.89 -3.60
N SER A 51 0.74 -23.27 -4.73
CA SER A 51 1.27 -21.97 -5.14
C SER A 51 0.85 -20.88 -4.14
N GLN A 52 1.83 -20.08 -3.71
CA GLN A 52 1.59 -18.80 -3.08
C GLN A 52 1.41 -17.75 -4.17
N CYS A 53 0.38 -16.92 -4.04
CA CYS A 53 0.02 -15.93 -5.03
C CYS A 53 0.21 -14.52 -4.46
N ARG A 54 0.73 -13.61 -5.30
CA ARG A 54 0.73 -12.17 -5.06
C ARG A 54 -0.31 -11.53 -5.98
N LEU A 55 -1.20 -10.75 -5.40
CA LEU A 55 -2.27 -10.10 -6.15
C LEU A 55 -1.78 -8.75 -6.67
N GLY A 56 -1.94 -8.53 -7.97
CA GLY A 56 -1.46 -7.36 -8.68
C GLY A 56 -2.41 -6.16 -8.59
N GLY A 57 -1.86 -4.96 -8.74
CA GLY A 57 -2.62 -3.73 -8.90
C GLY A 57 -3.10 -3.05 -7.61
N PHE A 58 -2.97 -3.70 -6.46
CA PHE A 58 -3.26 -3.12 -5.15
C PHE A 58 -2.31 -3.65 -4.07
N ASN A 59 -2.23 -2.95 -2.95
CA ASN A 59 -1.47 -3.36 -1.78
C ASN A 59 -2.32 -3.14 -0.52
N THR A 60 -2.42 -4.14 0.34
CA THR A 60 -3.10 -4.02 1.64
C THR A 60 -2.07 -3.78 2.72
N LEU A 61 -2.46 -3.09 3.79
CA LEU A 61 -1.61 -2.98 4.98
C LEU A 61 -1.22 -4.35 5.51
N GLU A 62 0.00 -4.44 6.03
CA GLU A 62 0.54 -5.68 6.58
C GLU A 62 -0.29 -6.17 7.77
N SER A 63 -0.67 -7.46 7.74
CA SER A 63 -1.53 -8.03 8.77
C SER A 63 -0.80 -8.90 9.80
N PHE A 64 0.52 -8.78 9.94
CA PHE A 64 1.29 -9.50 10.97
C PHE A 64 1.21 -8.85 12.37
N GLY A 65 0.80 -7.58 12.44
CA GLY A 65 0.63 -6.83 13.69
C GLY A 65 0.36 -5.34 13.44
N PRO A 66 0.32 -4.52 14.51
CA PRO A 66 0.21 -3.05 14.46
C PRO A 66 1.49 -2.41 13.90
N ALA A 67 1.72 -2.61 12.60
CA ALA A 67 2.99 -2.32 11.95
C ALA A 67 3.06 -0.96 11.26
N HIS A 68 1.93 -0.28 11.09
CA HIS A 68 1.78 0.93 10.28
C HIS A 68 1.31 2.10 11.14
N GLN A 69 1.72 3.32 10.80
CA GLN A 69 1.23 4.54 11.45
C GLN A 69 1.32 5.76 10.52
N TRP A 70 0.30 6.62 10.53
CA TRP A 70 0.34 7.99 10.02
C TRP A 70 -0.82 8.79 10.61
N GLY A 71 -0.74 10.12 10.51
CA GLY A 71 -1.77 11.01 11.03
C GLY A 71 -2.10 10.69 12.49
N ASP A 72 -3.39 10.63 12.80
CA ASP A 72 -3.90 10.37 14.15
C ASP A 72 -4.29 8.90 14.39
N TRP A 73 -3.91 7.97 13.50
CA TRP A 73 -4.23 6.56 13.64
C TRP A 73 -3.51 5.88 14.81
N HIS A 74 -4.21 5.01 15.54
CA HIS A 74 -3.55 3.96 16.31
C HIS A 74 -2.99 2.90 15.37
N PRO A 75 -1.75 2.44 15.57
CA PRO A 75 -1.20 1.31 14.81
C PRO A 75 -2.11 0.07 14.82
N TYR A 76 -2.80 -0.16 15.95
CA TYR A 76 -3.81 -1.21 16.07
C TYR A 76 -5.03 -1.03 15.16
N GLU A 77 -5.51 0.19 14.97
CA GLU A 77 -6.67 0.44 14.12
C GLU A 77 -6.34 0.16 12.66
N LEU A 78 -5.16 0.57 12.20
CA LEU A 78 -4.64 0.22 10.87
C LEU A 78 -4.46 -1.29 10.72
N PHE A 79 -4.02 -1.99 11.76
CA PHE A 79 -4.01 -3.45 11.79
C PHE A 79 -5.41 -4.07 11.70
N VAL A 80 -6.43 -3.46 12.31
CA VAL A 80 -7.83 -3.88 12.16
C VAL A 80 -8.27 -3.70 10.71
N ILE A 81 -7.91 -2.59 10.03
CA ILE A 81 -8.18 -2.40 8.59
C ILE A 81 -7.51 -3.50 7.76
N ALA A 82 -6.25 -3.84 8.05
CA ALA A 82 -5.57 -4.97 7.39
C ALA A 82 -6.36 -6.29 7.55
N LYS A 83 -6.90 -6.54 8.75
CA LYS A 83 -7.74 -7.72 9.01
C LYS A 83 -9.11 -7.65 8.35
N GLN A 84 -9.67 -6.46 8.14
CA GLN A 84 -10.89 -6.29 7.35
C GLN A 84 -10.63 -6.59 5.86
N ALA A 85 -9.47 -6.22 5.31
CA ALA A 85 -9.08 -6.62 3.96
C ALA A 85 -9.05 -8.15 3.84
N LEU A 86 -8.37 -8.84 4.76
CA LEU A 86 -8.35 -10.30 4.82
C LEU A 86 -9.77 -10.90 4.91
N ALA A 87 -10.65 -10.34 5.75
CA ALA A 87 -12.02 -10.80 5.91
C ALA A 87 -12.86 -10.58 4.64
N ASN A 88 -12.70 -9.44 3.96
CA ASN A 88 -13.36 -9.16 2.69
C ASN A 88 -12.90 -10.16 1.62
N GLY A 89 -11.58 -10.36 1.50
CA GLY A 89 -11.01 -11.39 0.61
C GLY A 89 -11.62 -12.76 0.86
N ARG A 90 -11.81 -13.16 2.13
CA ARG A 90 -12.37 -14.48 2.47
C ARG A 90 -13.84 -14.68 2.13
N ARG A 91 -14.66 -13.64 2.24
CA ARG A 91 -16.13 -13.74 2.13
C ARG A 91 -16.65 -13.59 0.71
N GLY A 92 -15.86 -13.01 -0.19
CA GLY A 92 -16.28 -12.74 -1.55
C GLY A 92 -16.19 -13.94 -2.50
N THR A 93 -16.56 -13.65 -3.74
CA THR A 93 -16.30 -14.48 -4.91
C THR A 93 -15.53 -13.61 -5.89
N TRP A 94 -14.34 -14.04 -6.28
CA TRP A 94 -13.41 -13.19 -7.04
C TRP A 94 -13.02 -13.82 -8.37
N HIS A 95 -12.74 -12.99 -9.36
CA HIS A 95 -12.32 -13.43 -10.69
C HIS A 95 -10.92 -12.94 -10.95
N CYS A 96 -10.02 -13.90 -11.12
CA CYS A 96 -8.61 -13.68 -11.30
C CYS A 96 -8.12 -14.29 -12.62
N THR A 97 -7.06 -13.71 -13.15
CA THR A 97 -6.31 -14.25 -14.27
C THR A 97 -4.83 -14.38 -13.91
N THR A 98 -4.15 -15.31 -14.58
CA THR A 98 -2.71 -15.49 -14.47
C THR A 98 -2.16 -16.09 -15.76
N ASP A 99 -0.98 -15.62 -16.16
CA ASP A 99 -0.19 -16.16 -17.28
C ASP A 99 0.86 -17.19 -16.81
N GLY A 100 0.94 -17.46 -15.50
CA GLY A 100 1.91 -18.37 -14.91
C GLY A 100 3.19 -17.70 -14.42
N ASN A 101 3.37 -16.39 -14.64
CA ASN A 101 4.56 -15.66 -14.22
C ASN A 101 4.70 -15.58 -12.70
N ARG A 102 5.95 -15.48 -12.23
CA ARG A 102 6.29 -15.42 -10.81
C ARG A 102 7.13 -14.20 -10.51
N ASP A 103 7.01 -13.68 -9.30
CA ASP A 103 7.90 -12.63 -8.80
C ASP A 103 9.26 -13.19 -8.35
N GLY A 104 10.17 -12.31 -7.93
CA GLY A 104 11.49 -12.68 -7.42
C GLY A 104 11.49 -13.55 -6.15
N TYR A 105 10.34 -13.65 -5.47
CA TYR A 105 10.13 -14.54 -4.32
C TYR A 105 9.47 -15.87 -4.71
N GLY A 106 9.27 -16.11 -6.01
CA GLY A 106 8.64 -17.32 -6.53
C GLY A 106 7.12 -17.35 -6.37
N ARG A 107 6.47 -16.25 -5.97
CA ARG A 107 5.01 -16.18 -5.84
C ARG A 107 4.39 -16.02 -7.23
N LEU A 108 3.33 -16.77 -7.50
CA LEU A 108 2.55 -16.68 -8.72
C LEU A 108 1.84 -15.32 -8.79
N LEU A 109 2.00 -14.60 -9.89
CA LEU A 109 1.35 -13.32 -10.12
C LEU A 109 -0.09 -13.53 -10.58
N MET A 110 -1.03 -12.85 -9.93
CA MET A 110 -2.45 -12.91 -10.27
C MET A 110 -3.05 -11.52 -10.37
N ASP A 111 -3.80 -11.25 -11.44
CA ASP A 111 -4.64 -10.05 -11.55
C ASP A 111 -6.07 -10.43 -11.14
N CYS A 112 -6.59 -9.78 -10.09
CA CYS A 112 -7.94 -10.02 -9.55
C CYS A 112 -8.71 -8.69 -9.50
N PRO A 113 -9.20 -8.18 -10.63
CA PRO A 113 -9.66 -6.80 -10.72
C PRO A 113 -10.90 -6.48 -9.89
N ASP A 114 -11.82 -7.44 -9.70
CA ASP A 114 -13.01 -7.24 -8.87
C ASP A 114 -12.68 -7.17 -7.38
N LEU A 115 -11.73 -8.00 -6.90
CA LEU A 115 -11.18 -7.91 -5.56
C LEU A 115 -10.41 -6.61 -5.33
N ALA A 116 -9.56 -6.22 -6.28
CA ALA A 116 -8.79 -4.97 -6.21
C ALA A 116 -9.73 -3.76 -6.06
N MET A 117 -10.74 -3.66 -6.95
CA MET A 117 -11.76 -2.62 -6.87
C MET A 117 -12.54 -2.66 -5.55
N SER A 118 -12.91 -3.85 -5.06
CA SER A 118 -13.59 -4.01 -3.78
C SER A 118 -12.74 -3.49 -2.62
N HIS A 119 -11.45 -3.80 -2.56
CA HIS A 119 -10.59 -3.35 -1.48
C HIS A 119 -10.31 -1.85 -1.56
N ILE A 120 -9.95 -1.35 -2.73
CA ILE A 120 -9.60 0.07 -2.91
C ILE A 120 -10.80 0.97 -2.62
N SER A 121 -11.98 0.66 -3.17
CA SER A 121 -13.19 1.48 -2.97
C SER A 121 -13.68 1.56 -1.52
N GLN A 122 -13.36 0.55 -0.71
CA GLN A 122 -13.66 0.50 0.72
C GLN A 122 -12.55 1.10 1.60
N GLY A 123 -11.42 1.51 1.01
CA GLY A 123 -10.25 1.98 1.76
C GLY A 123 -9.53 0.87 2.54
N LEU A 124 -9.63 -0.38 2.08
CA LEU A 124 -8.94 -1.54 2.67
C LEU A 124 -7.57 -1.80 2.02
N ALA A 125 -7.32 -1.19 0.87
CA ALA A 125 -6.08 -1.25 0.12
C ALA A 125 -5.79 0.09 -0.55
N MET A 126 -4.54 0.27 -0.95
CA MET A 126 -4.13 1.29 -1.89
C MET A 126 -3.93 0.71 -3.29
N ALA A 127 -4.18 1.51 -4.31
CA ALA A 127 -3.81 1.20 -5.68
C ALA A 127 -2.27 1.12 -5.77
N TYR A 128 -1.77 0.18 -6.56
CA TYR A 128 -0.34 -0.16 -6.54
C TYR A 128 0.17 -0.52 -7.93
N MET A 129 1.36 -0.02 -8.23
CA MET A 129 2.24 -0.43 -9.31
C MET A 129 3.65 -0.59 -8.73
N VAL A 130 4.36 -1.63 -9.16
CA VAL A 130 5.66 -2.00 -8.57
C VAL A 130 6.80 -1.06 -8.96
N ASP A 131 6.63 -0.33 -10.06
CA ASP A 131 7.59 0.58 -10.65
C ASP A 131 7.11 2.04 -10.61
N ASP A 132 7.82 2.91 -11.33
CA ASP A 132 7.56 4.35 -11.40
C ASP A 132 6.29 4.70 -12.21
N SER A 133 5.66 3.73 -12.89
CA SER A 133 4.49 3.99 -13.72
C SER A 133 3.20 4.08 -12.90
N PRO A 134 2.23 4.90 -13.33
CA PRO A 134 0.94 4.98 -12.65
C PRO A 134 0.16 3.68 -12.77
N THR A 135 -0.64 3.38 -11.76
CA THR A 135 -1.54 2.22 -11.78
C THR A 135 -2.75 2.42 -12.71
N ARG A 136 -3.64 1.43 -12.77
CA ARG A 136 -4.83 1.44 -13.63
C ARG A 136 -5.74 2.64 -13.31
N PRO A 137 -6.22 3.39 -14.31
CA PRO A 137 -7.03 4.59 -14.08
C PRO A 137 -8.29 4.36 -13.23
N GLU A 138 -8.94 3.20 -13.36
CA GLU A 138 -10.09 2.80 -12.53
C GLU A 138 -9.73 2.63 -11.05
N TYR A 139 -8.52 2.17 -10.74
CA TYR A 139 -8.04 2.01 -9.36
C TYR A 139 -7.71 3.37 -8.75
N ILE A 140 -7.10 4.27 -9.53
CA ILE A 140 -6.86 5.66 -9.11
C ILE A 140 -8.18 6.36 -8.81
N ARG A 141 -9.19 6.22 -9.67
CA ARG A 141 -10.53 6.79 -9.41
C ARG A 141 -11.16 6.25 -8.13
N ALA A 142 -11.12 4.94 -7.92
CA ALA A 142 -11.65 4.31 -6.71
C ALA A 142 -10.90 4.76 -5.45
N GLN A 143 -9.57 4.88 -5.52
CA GLN A 143 -8.75 5.36 -4.40
C GLN A 143 -9.08 6.80 -4.05
N ARG A 144 -9.18 7.68 -5.05
CA ARG A 144 -9.55 9.08 -4.84
C ARG A 144 -10.92 9.21 -4.19
N GLU A 145 -11.92 8.46 -4.67
CA GLU A 145 -13.24 8.44 -4.05
C GLU A 145 -13.16 7.96 -2.58
N ALA A 146 -12.40 6.91 -2.31
CA ALA A 146 -12.22 6.40 -0.95
C ALA A 146 -11.52 7.42 -0.03
N ILE A 147 -10.51 8.14 -0.54
CA ILE A 147 -9.81 9.23 0.16
C ILE A 147 -10.75 10.40 0.44
N GLU A 148 -11.46 10.89 -0.58
CA GLU A 148 -12.41 12.00 -0.47
C GLU A 148 -13.51 11.71 0.57
N ASN A 149 -13.95 10.45 0.63
CA ASN A 149 -14.95 9.97 1.59
C ASN A 149 -14.34 9.43 2.90
N ARG A 150 -13.02 9.58 3.11
CA ARG A 150 -12.34 9.16 4.35
C ARG A 150 -12.62 7.71 4.75
N ARG A 151 -12.67 6.79 3.77
CA ARG A 151 -12.98 5.38 3.99
C ARG A 151 -11.75 4.60 4.46
N GLY A 152 -11.98 3.63 5.34
CA GLY A 152 -10.95 2.69 5.78
C GLY A 152 -9.68 3.39 6.24
N MET A 153 -8.52 3.00 5.69
CA MET A 153 -7.20 3.52 6.05
C MET A 153 -7.03 5.05 5.85
N TRP A 154 -7.91 5.70 5.09
CA TRP A 154 -7.84 7.14 4.80
C TRP A 154 -8.54 8.03 5.84
N ALA A 155 -9.19 7.43 6.85
CA ALA A 155 -10.08 8.16 7.76
C ALA A 155 -9.37 9.22 8.63
N HIS A 156 -8.12 8.97 9.02
CA HIS A 156 -7.36 9.84 9.94
C HIS A 156 -6.16 10.53 9.25
N GLY A 157 -6.29 10.78 7.94
CA GLY A 157 -5.27 11.47 7.15
C GLY A 157 -4.74 10.62 6.01
N VAL A 158 -4.08 11.30 5.07
CA VAL A 158 -3.54 10.72 3.84
C VAL A 158 -2.08 11.18 3.71
N PRO A 159 -1.11 10.27 3.90
CA PRO A 159 0.29 10.55 3.57
C PRO A 159 0.42 10.69 2.04
N ASP A 160 1.38 11.44 1.50
CA ASP A 160 1.64 11.40 0.05
C ASP A 160 2.15 10.02 -0.36
N TYR A 161 2.83 9.32 0.56
CA TYR A 161 3.33 7.97 0.37
C TYR A 161 3.04 7.06 1.57
N VAL A 162 2.54 5.88 1.31
CA VAL A 162 2.42 4.81 2.31
C VAL A 162 3.68 3.93 2.28
N MET A 163 4.36 3.80 3.41
CA MET A 163 5.50 2.90 3.59
C MET A 163 4.99 1.48 3.78
N THR A 164 5.19 0.64 2.78
CA THR A 164 4.65 -0.73 2.76
C THR A 164 5.67 -1.80 3.08
N SER A 165 6.95 -1.51 2.92
CA SER A 165 8.01 -2.40 3.40
C SER A 165 9.22 -1.61 3.87
N VAL A 166 9.89 -2.17 4.87
CA VAL A 166 11.16 -1.67 5.39
C VAL A 166 12.21 -2.76 5.24
N HIS A 167 13.39 -2.40 4.74
CA HIS A 167 14.48 -3.34 4.50
C HIS A 167 15.77 -2.82 5.10
N SER A 168 16.16 -3.39 6.24
CA SER A 168 17.37 -2.99 6.96
C SER A 168 18.64 -3.46 6.25
N ALA A 169 19.75 -2.74 6.41
CA ALA A 169 21.04 -3.09 5.79
C ALA A 169 21.62 -4.43 6.25
N ASP A 170 21.30 -4.87 7.46
CA ASP A 170 21.74 -6.16 8.00
C ASP A 170 20.94 -7.36 7.47
N GLU A 171 19.85 -7.15 6.71
CA GLU A 171 19.10 -8.23 6.06
C GLU A 171 19.92 -8.91 4.94
N ASP A 172 20.76 -8.15 4.26
CA ASP A 172 21.65 -8.65 3.20
C ASP A 172 22.89 -7.75 3.08
N PRO A 173 23.91 -7.93 3.95
CA PRO A 173 25.09 -7.07 3.99
C PRO A 173 25.94 -7.08 2.70
N SER A 174 25.60 -7.92 1.72
CA SER A 174 26.29 -7.99 0.44
C SER A 174 25.82 -6.92 -0.57
N ARG A 175 24.69 -6.26 -0.31
CA ARG A 175 24.16 -5.22 -1.19
C ARG A 175 24.83 -3.87 -0.92
N GLU A 176 25.03 -3.10 -1.99
CA GLU A 176 25.55 -1.73 -1.89
C GLU A 176 24.53 -0.80 -1.23
N HIS A 177 23.24 -1.01 -1.53
CA HIS A 177 22.12 -0.24 -1.00
C HIS A 177 20.93 -1.14 -0.68
N HIS A 178 20.17 -0.71 0.32
CA HIS A 178 18.87 -1.23 0.69
C HIS A 178 17.80 -0.19 0.42
N TYR A 179 16.53 -0.56 0.52
CA TYR A 179 15.47 0.41 0.27
C TYR A 179 14.22 0.10 1.07
N ASN A 180 13.56 1.14 1.54
CA ASN A 180 12.17 1.04 2.00
C ASN A 180 11.25 1.31 0.81
N ARG A 181 10.12 0.61 0.72
CA ARG A 181 9.16 0.80 -0.37
C ARG A 181 8.07 1.78 0.06
N LEU A 182 7.91 2.82 -0.75
CA LEU A 182 6.88 3.83 -0.63
C LEU A 182 5.89 3.68 -1.79
N ILE A 183 4.60 3.76 -1.52
CA ILE A 183 3.55 3.76 -2.56
C ILE A 183 2.85 5.11 -2.55
N SER A 184 2.85 5.79 -3.70
CA SER A 184 2.17 7.07 -3.89
C SER A 184 0.65 6.93 -3.72
N THR A 185 0.04 7.80 -2.91
CA THR A 185 -1.42 7.86 -2.79
C THR A 185 -2.09 8.59 -3.95
N HIS A 186 -1.31 9.20 -4.84
CA HIS A 186 -1.81 10.02 -5.94
C HIS A 186 -2.14 9.20 -7.19
N ASP A 187 -1.30 8.21 -7.50
CA ASP A 187 -1.37 7.41 -8.73
C ASP A 187 -0.89 5.97 -8.54
N GLY A 188 -0.49 5.57 -7.33
CA GLY A 188 -0.15 4.20 -6.97
C GLY A 188 1.24 3.72 -7.42
N HIS A 189 2.09 4.57 -8.00
CA HIS A 189 3.47 4.17 -8.32
C HIS A 189 4.28 3.88 -7.05
N SER A 190 5.35 3.09 -7.19
CA SER A 190 6.27 2.81 -6.10
C SER A 190 7.56 3.60 -6.21
N GLU A 191 8.01 4.15 -5.09
CA GLU A 191 9.36 4.69 -4.95
C GLU A 191 10.22 3.79 -4.05
N SER A 192 11.49 3.68 -4.40
CA SER A 192 12.51 3.01 -3.58
C SER A 192 13.29 4.07 -2.81
N MET A 193 13.00 4.22 -1.52
CA MET A 193 13.76 5.10 -0.64
C MET A 193 15.07 4.39 -0.27
N GLN A 194 16.12 4.61 -1.06
CA GLN A 194 17.41 3.95 -0.88
C GLN A 194 18.15 4.45 0.36
N HIS A 195 18.76 3.53 1.12
CA HIS A 195 19.57 3.83 2.30
C HIS A 195 20.58 2.71 2.60
N ASN A 196 21.49 3.00 3.53
CA ASN A 196 22.45 2.04 4.10
C ASN A 196 22.23 1.83 5.61
N ASP A 197 21.10 2.30 6.14
CA ASP A 197 20.78 2.25 7.56
C ASP A 197 20.47 0.83 8.06
N THR A 198 20.88 0.54 9.30
CA THR A 198 20.45 -0.62 10.06
C THR A 198 19.37 -0.24 11.05
N TYR A 199 18.27 -0.98 11.08
CA TYR A 199 17.14 -0.76 11.96
C TYR A 199 17.11 -1.78 13.11
N ALA A 200 16.94 -1.31 14.34
CA ALA A 200 16.73 -2.20 15.47
C ALA A 200 15.34 -2.88 15.37
N GLU A 201 15.21 -4.11 15.88
CA GLU A 201 13.89 -4.76 16.02
C GLU A 201 12.95 -3.85 16.82
N CYS A 202 11.73 -3.68 16.31
CA CYS A 202 10.69 -2.82 16.85
C CYS A 202 10.94 -1.31 16.74
N ALA A 203 11.94 -0.85 15.97
CA ALA A 203 12.12 0.57 15.67
C ALA A 203 11.06 1.06 14.66
N TRP A 204 10.55 2.26 14.85
CA TRP A 204 9.73 2.93 13.84
C TRP A 204 10.63 3.58 12.80
N VAL A 205 10.42 3.22 11.53
CA VAL A 205 11.04 3.83 10.37
C VAL A 205 9.97 4.70 9.72
N CYS A 206 10.30 5.96 9.45
CA CYS A 206 9.34 6.94 8.97
C CYS A 206 9.85 7.65 7.72
N ASN A 207 8.92 7.97 6.82
CA ASN A 207 9.19 8.82 5.69
C ASN A 207 8.94 10.29 6.08
N ASP A 208 9.90 11.17 5.82
CA ASP A 208 9.69 12.61 5.87
C ASP A 208 9.42 13.11 4.43
N GLU A 209 8.16 13.41 4.15
CA GLU A 209 7.67 13.76 2.82
C GLU A 209 7.98 15.22 2.51
N ILE A 210 8.57 15.48 1.34
CA ILE A 210 8.59 16.81 0.74
C ILE A 210 7.25 17.01 0.05
N ARG A 211 6.37 17.85 0.58
CA ARG A 211 5.06 18.16 -0.01
C ARG A 211 5.10 19.43 -0.83
N ALA A 212 4.46 19.41 -2.00
CA ALA A 212 4.24 20.59 -2.83
C ALA A 212 2.98 21.34 -2.42
N ASP A 213 2.91 22.64 -2.76
CA ASP A 213 1.68 23.41 -2.68
C ASP A 213 0.69 22.92 -3.74
N GLU A 214 -0.32 22.17 -3.31
CA GLU A 214 -1.30 21.55 -4.22
C GLU A 214 -2.06 22.59 -5.07
N ARG A 215 -2.34 23.79 -4.54
CA ARG A 215 -3.01 24.84 -5.33
C ARG A 215 -2.10 25.36 -6.45
N ALA A 216 -0.80 25.46 -6.17
CA ALA A 216 0.18 25.87 -7.16
C ALA A 216 0.38 24.78 -8.23
N VAL A 217 0.40 23.50 -7.82
CA VAL A 217 0.44 22.34 -8.72
C VAL A 217 -0.76 22.33 -9.67
N GLU A 218 -1.98 22.45 -9.16
CA GLU A 218 -3.19 22.51 -9.98
C GLU A 218 -3.19 23.70 -10.94
N ALA A 219 -2.78 24.88 -10.47
CA ALA A 219 -2.69 26.07 -11.30
C ALA A 219 -1.64 25.91 -12.42
N SER A 220 -0.51 25.28 -12.13
CA SER A 220 0.55 25.00 -13.12
C SER A 220 0.09 23.98 -14.16
N ALA A 221 -0.52 22.87 -13.74
CA ALA A 221 -1.09 21.88 -14.66
C ALA A 221 -2.15 22.51 -15.58
N ARG A 222 -2.99 23.42 -15.06
CA ARG A 222 -3.93 24.20 -15.89
C ARG A 222 -3.20 25.09 -16.90
N ARG A 223 -2.14 25.80 -16.50
CA ARG A 223 -1.35 26.62 -17.43
C ARG A 223 -0.71 25.78 -18.54
N VAL A 224 -0.28 24.55 -18.25
CA VAL A 224 0.23 23.62 -19.29
C VAL A 224 -0.87 23.29 -20.32
N ARG A 225 -2.13 23.16 -19.88
CA ARG A 225 -3.28 22.92 -20.79
C ARG A 225 -3.68 24.14 -21.60
N GLU A 226 -3.40 25.34 -21.11
CA GLU A 226 -3.76 26.60 -21.77
C GLU A 226 -2.62 27.13 -22.67
N ASP A 227 -1.41 26.62 -22.50
CA ASP A 227 -0.23 27.03 -23.27
C ASP A 227 -0.29 26.48 -24.69
N ALA A 228 -0.23 27.37 -25.69
CA ALA A 228 -0.36 27.01 -27.10
C ALA A 228 0.74 26.04 -27.60
N THR A 229 1.88 25.99 -26.93
CA THR A 229 3.00 25.11 -27.30
C THR A 229 2.96 23.77 -26.57
N LEU A 230 2.58 23.77 -25.28
CA LEU A 230 2.55 22.56 -24.46
C LEU A 230 1.24 21.78 -24.60
N ALA A 231 0.11 22.46 -24.80
CA ALA A 231 -1.19 21.80 -24.84
C ALA A 231 -1.29 20.68 -25.91
N PRO A 232 -0.78 20.86 -27.15
CA PRO A 232 -0.76 19.77 -28.13
C PRO A 232 0.13 18.59 -27.71
N LEU A 233 1.25 18.86 -27.05
CA LEU A 233 2.21 17.84 -26.58
C LEU A 233 1.67 17.04 -25.38
N ALA A 234 0.82 17.67 -24.57
CA ALA A 234 0.18 17.05 -23.41
C ALA A 234 -1.21 16.46 -23.72
N ALA A 235 -1.70 16.53 -24.96
CA ALA A 235 -3.09 16.20 -25.31
C ALA A 235 -3.53 14.81 -24.83
N ASP A 236 -2.66 13.81 -25.00
CA ASP A 236 -2.92 12.42 -24.63
C ASP A 236 -2.55 12.08 -23.18
N VAL A 237 -1.93 13.00 -22.44
CA VAL A 237 -1.62 12.81 -21.02
C VAL A 237 -2.89 13.02 -20.21
N PRO A 238 -3.36 12.07 -19.39
CA PRO A 238 -4.50 12.31 -18.51
C PRO A 238 -4.21 13.39 -17.46
N ASN A 239 -5.24 14.13 -17.02
CA ASN A 239 -5.06 15.21 -16.03
C ASN A 239 -4.39 14.76 -14.72
N TYR A 240 -4.68 13.56 -14.24
CA TYR A 240 -4.05 13.05 -13.01
C TYR A 240 -2.55 12.81 -13.18
N GLN A 241 -2.11 12.35 -14.36
CA GLN A 241 -0.68 12.19 -14.66
C GLN A 241 0.01 13.53 -14.81
N LEU A 242 -0.65 14.51 -15.47
CA LEU A 242 -0.10 15.86 -15.59
C LEU A 242 0.06 16.52 -14.23
N LEU A 243 -0.91 16.36 -13.33
CA LEU A 243 -0.81 16.81 -11.94
C LEU A 243 0.40 16.16 -11.25
N GLU A 244 0.59 14.85 -11.40
CA GLU A 244 1.73 14.15 -10.80
C GLU A 244 3.08 14.59 -11.39
N MET A 245 3.18 14.80 -12.70
CA MET A 245 4.39 15.35 -13.34
C MET A 245 4.77 16.72 -12.74
N VAL A 246 3.79 17.60 -12.57
CA VAL A 246 3.99 18.92 -11.95
C VAL A 246 4.33 18.79 -10.47
N ARG A 247 3.61 17.93 -9.73
CA ARG A 247 3.81 17.70 -8.29
C ARG A 247 5.22 17.18 -8.01
N ARG A 248 5.65 16.14 -8.73
CA ARG A 248 7.00 15.56 -8.58
C ARG A 248 8.08 16.59 -8.92
N TYR A 249 7.88 17.40 -9.96
CA TYR A 249 8.84 18.46 -10.27
C TYR A 249 8.90 19.54 -9.19
N ALA A 250 7.75 19.93 -8.62
CA ALA A 250 7.72 20.90 -7.52
C ALA A 250 8.47 20.37 -6.28
N ARG A 251 8.35 19.07 -5.99
CA ARG A 251 9.01 18.40 -4.86
C ARG A 251 10.50 18.18 -5.08
N LEU A 252 10.87 17.58 -6.20
CA LEU A 252 12.21 17.02 -6.45
C LEU A 252 12.99 17.76 -7.54
N GLY A 253 12.33 18.53 -8.41
CA GLY A 253 12.93 19.09 -9.61
C GLY A 253 13.07 18.10 -10.76
N GLU A 254 12.39 16.97 -10.67
CA GLU A 254 12.45 15.86 -11.63
C GLU A 254 11.07 15.55 -12.19
N LEU A 255 11.03 15.03 -13.41
CA LEU A 255 9.81 14.53 -14.05
C LEU A 255 9.78 13.00 -13.94
N PRO A 256 8.60 12.36 -13.83
CA PRO A 256 8.50 10.91 -13.85
C PRO A 256 9.07 10.29 -15.12
N GLU A 257 9.58 9.06 -15.06
CA GLU A 257 10.22 8.39 -16.20
C GLU A 257 9.24 8.17 -17.36
N TYR A 258 7.96 7.97 -17.04
CA TYR A 258 6.89 7.79 -18.02
C TYR A 258 6.45 9.10 -18.72
N THR A 259 7.08 10.23 -18.44
CA THR A 259 6.77 11.50 -19.12
C THR A 259 7.01 11.37 -20.62
N PRO A 260 6.04 11.67 -21.50
CA PRO A 260 6.23 11.56 -22.94
C PRO A 260 7.46 12.34 -23.40
N SER A 261 8.32 11.71 -24.21
CA SER A 261 9.59 12.30 -24.65
C SER A 261 9.42 13.64 -25.36
N ALA A 262 8.36 13.79 -26.15
CA ALA A 262 8.01 15.04 -26.84
C ALA A 262 7.61 16.17 -25.86
N LEU A 263 7.12 15.83 -24.66
CA LEU A 263 6.69 16.77 -23.63
C LEU A 263 7.79 17.07 -22.60
N ALA A 264 8.72 16.14 -22.37
CA ALA A 264 9.66 16.17 -21.25
C ALA A 264 10.50 17.46 -21.18
N GLU A 265 11.23 17.82 -22.24
CA GLU A 265 12.06 19.04 -22.23
C GLU A 265 11.21 20.32 -22.17
N PRO A 266 10.16 20.50 -23.01
CA PRO A 266 9.31 21.69 -22.92
C PRO A 266 8.67 21.87 -21.54
N LEU A 267 8.17 20.79 -20.95
CA LEU A 267 7.56 20.81 -19.61
C LEU A 267 8.61 21.14 -18.54
N ARG A 268 9.80 20.52 -18.59
CA ARG A 268 10.88 20.81 -17.65
C ARG A 268 11.29 22.29 -17.68
N ALA A 269 11.46 22.86 -18.88
CA ALA A 269 11.82 24.26 -19.05
C ALA A 269 10.74 25.19 -18.45
N ARG A 270 9.46 24.88 -18.70
CA ARG A 270 8.33 25.63 -18.13
C ARG A 270 8.34 25.56 -16.60
N LEU A 271 8.42 24.36 -16.04
CA LEU A 271 8.36 24.18 -14.59
C LEU A 271 9.59 24.74 -13.87
N ALA A 272 10.77 24.72 -14.49
CA ALA A 272 11.97 25.38 -13.97
C ALA A 272 11.77 26.90 -13.84
N SER A 273 11.15 27.52 -14.85
CA SER A 273 10.79 28.95 -14.84
C SER A 273 9.75 29.26 -13.76
N GLU A 274 8.72 28.41 -13.63
CA GLU A 274 7.70 28.56 -12.60
C GLU A 274 8.27 28.37 -11.18
N ARG A 275 9.23 27.46 -10.99
CA ARG A 275 9.96 27.29 -9.72
C ARG A 275 10.76 28.55 -9.38
N THR A 276 11.52 29.08 -10.33
CA THR A 276 12.37 30.27 -10.14
C THR A 276 11.55 31.52 -9.84
N SER A 277 10.36 31.63 -10.43
CA SER A 277 9.43 32.76 -10.21
C SER A 277 8.49 32.57 -9.01
N GLY A 278 8.57 31.43 -8.30
CA GLY A 278 7.71 31.12 -7.15
C GLY A 278 6.28 30.69 -7.50
N GLN A 279 5.96 30.47 -8.79
CA GLN A 279 4.65 30.04 -9.25
C GLN A 279 4.31 28.57 -8.95
N LEU A 280 5.32 27.75 -8.63
CA LEU A 280 5.13 26.38 -8.10
C LEU A 280 4.94 26.35 -6.58
N GLY A 281 4.84 27.52 -5.94
CA GLY A 281 4.67 27.61 -4.49
C GLY A 281 5.93 27.19 -3.72
N GLN A 282 5.74 26.93 -2.43
CA GLN A 282 6.79 26.45 -1.53
C GLN A 282 6.58 24.97 -1.23
N THR A 283 7.67 24.25 -1.05
CA THR A 283 7.62 22.91 -0.49
C THR A 283 7.73 22.98 1.02
N ARG A 284 7.17 21.97 1.70
CA ARG A 284 7.33 21.76 3.13
C ARG A 284 7.69 20.31 3.41
N THR A 285 8.48 20.08 4.43
CA THR A 285 8.75 18.72 4.92
C THR A 285 7.81 18.39 6.06
N GLU A 286 7.12 17.26 5.98
CA GLU A 286 6.28 16.76 7.07
C GLU A 286 6.42 15.24 7.22
N ARG A 287 6.13 14.76 8.43
CA ARG A 287 6.11 13.34 8.72
C ARG A 287 4.98 12.68 7.93
N GLY A 288 5.33 11.78 7.03
CA GLY A 288 4.41 10.95 6.26
C GLY A 288 4.00 9.70 7.02
N SER A 289 4.07 8.56 6.34
CA SER A 289 3.83 7.26 6.96
C SER A 289 5.07 6.65 7.59
N CYS A 290 4.83 5.82 8.61
CA CYS A 290 5.82 5.04 9.32
C CYS A 290 5.46 3.56 9.29
N MET A 291 6.49 2.72 9.30
CA MET A 291 6.37 1.27 9.46
C MET A 291 7.38 0.76 10.49
N ILE A 292 7.00 -0.25 11.25
CA ILE A 292 7.89 -0.87 12.24
C ILE A 292 8.87 -1.84 11.58
N ALA A 293 10.15 -1.73 11.91
CA ALA A 293 11.20 -2.64 11.47
C ALA A 293 11.19 -3.90 12.34
N VAL A 294 10.87 -5.05 11.73
CA VAL A 294 10.94 -6.35 12.36
C VAL A 294 11.49 -7.35 11.35
N PRO A 295 12.48 -8.20 11.71
CA PRO A 295 12.96 -9.25 10.82
C PRO A 295 11.85 -10.22 10.40
N PHE A 296 11.84 -10.66 9.14
CA PHE A 296 10.78 -11.53 8.60
C PHE A 296 10.48 -12.79 9.45
N GLY A 297 11.53 -13.44 9.98
CA GLY A 297 11.40 -14.62 10.84
C GLY A 297 10.66 -14.37 12.17
N ARG A 298 10.45 -13.09 12.52
CA ARG A 298 9.85 -12.62 13.77
C ARG A 298 8.45 -12.04 13.57
N TRP A 299 7.88 -12.11 12.37
CA TRP A 299 6.52 -11.59 12.08
C TRP A 299 5.40 -12.47 12.64
N TYR A 300 5.62 -13.79 12.69
CA TYR A 300 4.58 -14.78 13.02
C TYR A 300 5.06 -15.78 14.08
N GLY A 301 4.14 -16.60 14.58
CA GLY A 301 4.47 -17.71 15.47
C GLY A 301 4.75 -17.32 16.93
N ARG A 302 5.27 -18.28 17.71
CA ARG A 302 5.51 -18.12 19.16
C ARG A 302 6.64 -17.14 19.47
N GLU A 303 7.61 -17.05 18.57
CA GLU A 303 8.75 -16.15 18.64
C GLU A 303 8.48 -14.80 17.96
N ARG A 304 7.21 -14.47 17.69
CA ARG A 304 6.87 -13.17 17.12
C ARG A 304 7.39 -12.02 17.98
N ALA A 305 7.93 -10.97 17.35
CA ALA A 305 8.43 -9.77 18.02
C ALA A 305 7.37 -9.15 18.95
N THR A 306 7.82 -8.56 20.05
CA THR A 306 6.93 -8.08 21.13
C THR A 306 6.06 -6.91 20.68
N CYS A 307 6.60 -5.99 19.88
CA CYS A 307 5.87 -4.84 19.34
C CYS A 307 4.72 -5.22 18.39
N LEU A 308 4.76 -6.42 17.79
CA LEU A 308 3.67 -6.93 16.95
C LEU A 308 2.55 -7.60 17.76
N ARG A 309 2.69 -7.67 19.09
CA ARG A 309 1.69 -8.26 20.00
C ARG A 309 0.81 -7.16 20.59
N GLY A 310 -0.45 -7.52 20.87
CA GLY A 310 -1.41 -6.61 21.46
C GLY A 310 -1.74 -5.44 20.52
N HIS A 311 -1.84 -4.24 21.08
CA HIS A 311 -2.23 -3.03 20.32
C HIS A 311 -1.03 -2.29 19.71
N GLY A 312 0.21 -2.64 20.07
CA GLY A 312 1.41 -1.91 19.64
C GLY A 312 1.55 -0.55 20.32
N THR A 313 2.54 0.23 19.88
CA THR A 313 2.87 1.56 20.39
C THR A 313 3.15 2.50 19.22
N ALA A 314 2.67 3.74 19.26
CA ALA A 314 2.95 4.72 18.20
C ALA A 314 4.40 5.25 18.26
N PRO A 315 4.93 5.81 17.16
CA PRO A 315 6.25 6.45 17.17
C PRO A 315 6.28 7.70 18.05
N ASP A 316 7.44 7.96 18.65
CA ASP A 316 7.67 9.16 19.46
C ASP A 316 7.35 10.44 18.68
N GLY A 317 6.72 11.41 19.34
CA GLY A 317 6.34 12.69 18.74
C GLY A 317 5.00 12.68 17.99
N THR A 318 4.33 11.53 17.85
CA THR A 318 2.94 11.49 17.41
C THR A 318 2.02 11.95 18.56
N ARG A 319 1.26 13.04 18.36
CA ARG A 319 0.35 13.55 19.40
C ARG A 319 -0.91 12.70 19.45
N TRP A 320 -0.94 11.80 20.43
CA TRP A 320 -2.14 11.13 20.89
C TRP A 320 -2.98 12.08 21.75
N SER A 321 -3.99 12.73 21.17
CA SER A 321 -5.07 13.25 22.01
C SER A 321 -6.04 12.10 22.29
N HIS A 322 -5.79 11.36 23.37
CA HIS A 322 -6.82 10.50 23.96
C HIS A 322 -7.94 11.39 24.51
N ALA A 323 -8.88 11.78 23.64
CA ALA A 323 -10.22 12.12 24.10
C ALA A 323 -10.91 10.78 24.37
N SER A 324 -10.95 10.40 25.64
CA SER A 324 -11.82 9.33 26.13
C SER A 324 -13.26 9.68 25.73
N HIS A 325 -13.88 8.83 24.93
CA HIS A 325 -15.33 8.76 24.76
C HIS A 325 -15.81 7.44 25.35
#